data_AF-A0AAD0WZ40-F1
#
_entry.id   AF-A0AAD0WZ40-F1
#
_cell.length_a   1.000
_cell.length_b   1.000
_cell.length_c   1.000
_cell.angle_alpha   90.00
_cell.angle_beta   90.00
_cell.angle_gamma   90.00
#
_symmetry.space_group_name_H-M   'P 1'
#
loop_
_entity.id
_entity.type
_entity.pdbx_description
1 polymer ?
#
loop_
_entity_poly.entity_id
_entity_poly.type
_entity_poly.pdbx_seq_one_letter_code
_entity_poly.pdbx_strand_id
1 'polypeptide(L)' 'MQKLDYKEVSGLSGKEIDAKVTEMRRAIFDMNMSKATSGIEKPHQLKIAKKNIAKLLTAKKAKGE' A
#
# COMPACT_ATOMS: atom_id res chain seq x y z
N MET A 1 5.84 6.59 -5.71
CA MET A 1 5.49 5.32 -5.06
C MET A 1 5.86 4.18 -6.00
N GLN A 2 6.80 3.33 -5.60
CA GLN A 2 7.27 2.21 -6.41
C GLN A 2 6.27 1.05 -6.29
N LYS A 3 6.08 0.30 -7.39
CA LYS A 3 5.22 -0.89 -7.41
C LYS A 3 5.94 -1.97 -6.61
N LEU A 4 5.32 -2.47 -5.54
CA LEU A 4 5.84 -3.61 -4.79
C LEU A 4 5.65 -4.88 -5.62
N ASP A 5 6.71 -5.67 -5.78
CA ASP A 5 6.62 -6.97 -6.42
C ASP A 5 6.26 -8.06 -5.40
N TYR A 6 5.48 -9.04 -5.84
CA TYR A 6 4.89 -10.04 -4.95
C TYR A 6 5.96 -10.88 -4.23
N LYS A 7 7.13 -11.05 -4.85
CA LYS A 7 8.28 -11.76 -4.26
C LYS A 7 8.86 -11.04 -3.03
N GLU A 8 8.85 -9.71 -3.03
CA GLU A 8 9.32 -8.92 -1.88
C GLU A 8 8.30 -8.97 -0.74
N VAL A 9 7.04 -9.16 -1.09
CA VAL A 9 5.93 -9.23 -0.13
C VAL A 9 5.85 -10.60 0.55
N SER A 10 6.14 -11.70 -0.17
CA SER A 10 6.14 -13.05 0.39
C SER A 10 7.24 -13.28 1.44
N GLY A 11 8.33 -12.50 1.40
CA GLY A 11 9.43 -12.58 2.36
C GLY A 11 9.15 -11.91 3.71
N LEU A 12 8.19 -10.99 3.80
CA LEU A 12 7.92 -10.18 4.99
C LEU A 12 7.15 -10.95 6.06
N SER A 13 7.47 -10.74 7.34
CA SER A 13 6.72 -11.29 8.48
C SER A 13 5.31 -10.68 8.57
N GLY A 14 4.33 -11.41 9.13
CA GLY A 14 2.94 -10.94 9.24
C GLY A 14 2.82 -9.56 9.92
N LYS A 15 3.64 -9.32 10.96
CA LYS A 15 3.72 -8.03 11.66
C LYS A 15 4.27 -6.89 10.78
N GLU A 16 5.27 -7.19 9.94
CA GLU A 16 5.84 -6.21 9.01
C GLU A 16 4.85 -5.86 7.88
N ILE A 17 4.05 -6.85 7.46
CA ILE A 17 2.97 -6.63 6.49
C ILE A 17 1.94 -5.65 7.09
N ASP A 18 1.50 -5.85 8.33
CA ASP A 18 0.53 -4.95 8.97
C ASP A 18 1.09 -3.53 9.19
N ALA A 19 2.36 -3.42 9.57
CA ALA A 19 3.04 -2.12 9.67
C ALA A 19 3.05 -1.38 8.32
N LYS A 20 3.46 -2.04 7.24
CA LYS A 20 3.45 -1.47 5.88
C LYS A 20 2.05 -1.16 5.36
N VAL A 21 1.04 -1.96 5.70
CA VAL A 21 -0.36 -1.67 5.36
C VAL A 21 -0.81 -0.38 6.04
N THR A 22 -0.45 -0.20 7.31
CA THR A 22 -0.82 1.00 8.09
C THR A 22 -0.16 2.26 7.53
N GLU A 23 1.12 2.17 7.20
CA GLU A 23 1.88 3.24 6.55
C GLU A 23 1.29 3.61 5.18
N MET A 24 0.98 2.62 4.34
CA MET A 24 0.38 2.90 3.03
C MET A 24 -1.06 3.44 3.13
N ARG A 25 -1.82 3.09 4.16
CA ARG A 25 -3.13 3.70 4.42
C ARG A 25 -3.01 5.18 4.79
N ARG A 26 -2.01 5.54 5.62
CA ARG A 26 -1.69 6.95 5.91
C ARG A 26 -1.29 7.71 4.64
N ALA A 27 -0.41 7.13 3.82
CA ALA A 27 -0.01 7.74 2.55
C ALA A 27 -1.22 7.99 1.61
N ILE A 28 -2.21 7.08 1.57
CA ILE A 28 -3.45 7.29 0.80
C ILE A 28 -4.28 8.43 1.40
N PHE A 29 -4.37 8.53 2.73
CA PHE A 29 -5.07 9.63 3.39
C PHE A 29 -4.45 10.98 3.04
N ASP A 30 -3.12 11.09 3.14
CA ASP A 30 -2.39 12.32 2.80
C ASP A 30 -2.54 12.69 1.31
N MET A 31 -2.54 11.68 0.41
CA MET A 31 -2.80 11.89 -1.02
C MET A 31 -4.24 12.35 -1.29
N ASN A 32 -5.23 11.84 -0.55
CA ASN A 32 -6.62 12.28 -0.68
C ASN A 32 -6.81 13.70 -0.14
N MET A 33 -6.12 14.04 0.95
CA MET A 33 -6.10 15.39 1.52
C MET A 33 -5.46 16.37 0.52
N SER A 34 -4.29 16.02 -0.03
CA SER A 34 -3.61 16.81 -1.06
C SER A 34 -4.46 16.96 -2.33
N LYS A 35 -5.18 15.91 -2.73
CA LYS A 35 -6.13 15.97 -3.85
C LYS A 35 -7.23 17.01 -3.60
N ALA A 36 -7.72 17.11 -2.37
CA ALA A 36 -8.79 18.03 -2.00
C ALA A 36 -8.30 19.48 -1.87
N THR A 37 -7.06 19.70 -1.42
CA THR A 37 -6.52 21.04 -1.16
C THR A 37 -5.84 21.69 -2.35
N SER A 38 -5.00 20.97 -3.09
CA SER A 38 -4.14 21.53 -4.15
C SER A 38 -4.27 20.81 -5.49
N GLY A 39 -5.12 19.81 -5.59
CA GLY A 39 -5.20 18.92 -6.76
C GLY A 39 -4.08 17.88 -6.74
N ILE A 40 -4.35 16.71 -7.34
CA ILE A 40 -3.40 15.59 -7.27
C ILE A 40 -2.39 15.68 -8.43
N GLU A 41 -1.11 15.83 -8.11
CA GLU A 41 -0.05 15.86 -9.13
C GLU A 41 0.13 14.52 -9.84
N LYS A 42 -0.05 13.41 -9.10
CA LYS A 42 0.28 12.06 -9.59
C LYS A 42 -0.86 11.07 -9.29
N PRO A 43 -1.98 11.12 -10.05
CA PRO A 43 -3.17 10.29 -9.79
C PRO A 43 -2.90 8.77 -9.88
N HIS A 44 -1.89 8.39 -10.65
CA HIS A 44 -1.43 7.01 -10.78
C HIS A 44 -0.83 6.45 -9.48
N GLN A 45 -0.33 7.29 -8.56
CA GLN A 45 0.19 6.84 -7.27
C GLN A 45 -0.90 6.28 -6.36
N LEU A 46 -2.11 6.85 -6.37
CA LEU A 46 -3.25 6.28 -5.65
C LEU A 46 -3.58 4.87 -6.14
N LYS A 47 -3.53 4.64 -7.45
CA LYS A 47 -3.78 3.31 -8.05
C LYS A 47 -2.70 2.31 -7.66
N ILE A 48 -1.43 2.74 -7.62
CA ILE A 48 -0.29 1.92 -7.19
C ILE A 48 -0.40 1.58 -5.70
N ALA A 49 -0.71 2.56 -4.85
CA ALA A 49 -0.89 2.39 -3.41
C ALA A 49 -1.97 1.33 -3.09
N LYS A 50 -3.13 1.44 -3.74
CA LYS A 50 -4.24 0.47 -3.60
C LYS A 50 -3.82 -0.94 -4.03
N LYS A 51 -3.11 -1.07 -5.16
CA LYS A 51 -2.59 -2.37 -5.63
C LYS A 51 -1.56 -2.96 -4.68
N ASN A 52 -0.68 -2.13 -4.11
CA ASN A 52 0.33 -2.57 -3.16
C ASN A 52 -0.33 -3.08 -1.86
N ILE A 53 -1.34 -2.39 -1.34
CA ILE A 53 -2.13 -2.87 -0.18
C ILE A 53 -2.82 -4.20 -0.49
N ALA A 54 -3.46 -4.33 -1.66
CA ALA A 54 -4.11 -5.59 -2.04
C ALA A 54 -3.11 -6.75 -2.05
N LYS A 55 -1.92 -6.56 -2.64
CA LYS A 55 -0.86 -7.58 -2.65
C LYS A 55 -0.37 -7.95 -1.23
N LEU A 56 -0.18 -6.96 -0.35
CA LEU A 56 0.19 -7.18 1.05
C LEU A 56 -0.85 -8.03 1.77
N LEU A 57 -2.14 -7.69 1.63
CA LEU A 57 -3.24 -8.44 2.24
C LEU A 57 -3.38 -9.85 1.65
N THR A 58 -3.17 -10.02 0.35
CA THR A 58 -3.16 -11.35 -0.29
C THR A 58 -2.01 -12.21 0.25
N ALA A 59 -0.82 -11.65 0.43
CA ALA A 59 0.30 -12.38 1.00
C ALA A 59 0.09 -12.74 2.48
N LYS A 60 -0.52 -11.84 3.27
CA LYS A 60 -0.93 -12.15 4.65
C LYS A 60 -1.89 -13.33 4.68
N LYS A 61 -2.96 -13.26 3.87
CA LYS A 61 -3.96 -14.34 3.77
C LYS A 61 -3.36 -15.65 3.26
N ALA A 62 -2.43 -15.59 2.31
CA ALA A 62 -1.74 -16.76 1.78
C ALA A 62 -0.80 -17.43 2.80
N LYS A 63 -0.29 -16.66 3.79
CA LYS A 63 0.52 -17.19 4.89
C LYS A 63 -0.30 -17.89 5.99
N GLY A 64 -1.63 -17.81 5.95
CA GLY A 64 -2.48 -18.59 6.84
C GLY A 64 -2.42 -18.16 8.31
N GLU A 65 -2.57 -16.85 8.57
CA GLU A 65 -3.10 -16.32 9.83
C GLU A 65 -4.52 -15.80 9.62
#